data_AF-A0A9P6SGW3-F1
#
_entry.id   AF-A0A9P6SGW3-F1
#
_cell.length_a   1.000
_cell.length_b   1.000
_cell.length_c   1.000
_cell.angle_alpha   90.00
_cell.angle_beta   90.00
_cell.angle_gamma   90.00
#
_symmetry.space_group_name_H-M   'P 1'
#
loop_
_entity.id
_entity.type
_entity.pdbx_description
1 polymer ?
#
loop_
_entity_poly.entity_id
_entity_poly.type
_entity_poly.pdbx_seq_one_letter_code
_entity_poly.pdbx_strand_id
1 'polypeptide(L)'
;MTTPVVIPRAERVAHFEQDVWSIFTPLALECQAVNLGQGFMNFPPPDFVVEAAREAVTRNDCNQYSHPKGRPRLRNALAKSYSPLFNRTLDPETEVVVTAGANEGIFSIFAGYLDQGSEVILMEPFFDQYISNITMNGGVPVYCPIRPVGDATKDMPASEWKIDIKELESKITPRSKIIVLNTPHNPIGKVFSRKELEEIGALATKHNLLIISDEVYDRLYFDPTKHQRIATLDGLWERTITVGSGGKTFGTTGWRIGWLIGPKALEAVAVGFEQADERGFFGSQIKAYEHKREKLLAVFRELGLPCTIPEGSYFILVNTDKIQVPKDYQFPDLLWKRPKDFRTCYWLTKEIGVCAIPPTEFYSKPNQVLAENFARFAFCKTDETLDAAAERLLKLKAFIK
;
A
#
# COMPACT_ATOMS: atom_id res chain seq x y z
N MET A 1 -10.59 -1.46 41.60
CA MET A 1 -10.00 -0.61 40.53
C MET A 1 -9.45 -1.55 39.47
N THR A 2 -10.06 -1.59 38.29
CA THR A 2 -9.59 -2.42 37.17
C THR A 2 -8.36 -1.77 36.57
N THR A 3 -7.23 -2.48 36.58
CA THR A 3 -6.01 -2.05 35.90
C THR A 3 -6.32 -1.87 34.41
N PRO A 4 -6.05 -0.70 33.80
CA PRO A 4 -6.33 -0.50 32.38
C PRO A 4 -5.53 -1.51 31.56
N VAL A 5 -6.19 -2.22 30.64
CA VAL A 5 -5.50 -3.05 29.65
C VAL A 5 -4.85 -2.12 28.64
N VAL A 6 -3.52 -2.04 28.66
CA VAL A 6 -2.75 -1.29 27.65
C VAL A 6 -2.35 -2.26 26.56
N ILE A 7 -3.03 -2.20 25.41
CA ILE A 7 -2.63 -2.93 24.20
C ILE A 7 -1.52 -2.10 23.54
N PRO A 8 -0.29 -2.64 23.39
CA PRO A 8 0.79 -1.89 22.75
C PRO A 8 0.45 -1.62 21.29
N ARG A 9 0.72 -0.38 20.85
CA ARG A 9 0.59 0.00 19.43
C ARG A 9 1.64 -0.76 18.61
N ALA A 10 1.32 -1.06 17.36
CA ALA A 10 2.31 -1.62 16.42
C ALA A 10 3.47 -0.65 16.25
N GLU A 11 4.71 -1.15 16.13
CA GLU A 11 5.94 -0.32 16.06
C GLU A 11 5.86 0.77 14.97
N ARG A 12 5.30 0.42 13.80
CA ARG A 12 5.11 1.33 12.65
C ARG A 12 4.20 2.53 12.92
N VAL A 13 3.43 2.54 14.01
CA VAL A 13 2.58 3.67 14.42
C VAL A 13 2.85 4.14 15.85
N ALA A 14 3.77 3.48 16.57
CA ALA A 14 4.02 3.73 17.98
C ALA A 14 4.68 5.10 18.24
N HIS A 15 5.35 5.66 17.23
CA HIS A 15 6.05 6.94 17.29
C HIS A 15 5.19 8.14 16.86
N PHE A 16 3.94 7.93 16.42
CA PHE A 16 3.07 9.04 16.07
C PHE A 16 2.54 9.73 17.32
N GLU A 17 2.79 11.03 17.38
CA GLU A 17 2.22 11.95 18.35
C GLU A 17 0.79 12.35 17.94
N GLN A 18 0.11 13.05 18.83
CA GLN A 18 -1.21 13.61 18.52
C GLN A 18 -1.07 14.65 17.41
N ASP A 19 -1.88 14.52 16.36
CA ASP A 19 -1.82 15.41 15.21
C ASP A 19 -2.39 16.81 15.53
N VAL A 20 -1.98 17.79 14.71
CA VAL A 20 -2.40 19.20 14.84
C VAL A 20 -3.92 19.36 14.78
N TRP A 21 -4.64 18.53 14.01
CA TRP A 21 -6.09 18.64 13.85
C TRP A 21 -6.82 18.17 15.10
N SER A 22 -6.34 17.10 15.73
CA SER A 22 -6.85 16.55 16.99
C SER A 22 -6.67 17.51 18.18
N ILE A 23 -5.79 18.50 18.07
CA ILE A 23 -5.56 19.54 19.09
C ILE A 23 -6.37 20.80 18.78
N PHE A 24 -6.22 21.36 17.57
CA PHE A 24 -6.79 22.68 17.26
C PHE A 24 -8.27 22.65 16.89
N THR A 25 -8.83 21.52 16.41
CA THR A 25 -10.27 21.43 16.12
C THR A 25 -11.12 21.52 17.38
N PRO A 26 -10.86 20.70 18.43
CA PRO A 26 -11.62 20.81 19.67
C PRO A 26 -11.38 22.16 20.36
N LEU A 27 -10.15 22.67 20.35
CA LEU A 27 -9.80 23.96 20.94
C LEU A 27 -10.55 25.12 20.27
N ALA A 28 -10.64 25.14 18.94
CA ALA A 28 -11.39 26.18 18.22
C ALA A 28 -12.89 26.17 18.60
N LEU A 29 -13.47 24.98 18.81
CA LEU A 29 -14.86 24.84 19.27
C LEU A 29 -15.02 25.30 20.73
N GLU A 30 -14.12 24.89 21.61
CA GLU A 30 -14.14 25.25 23.04
C GLU A 30 -14.02 26.77 23.24
N CYS A 31 -13.09 27.40 22.53
CA CYS A 31 -12.87 28.85 22.60
C CYS A 31 -13.86 29.67 21.77
N GLN A 32 -14.77 29.04 21.02
CA GLN A 32 -15.64 29.70 20.03
C GLN A 32 -14.84 30.61 19.07
N ALA A 33 -13.64 30.17 18.69
CA ALA A 33 -12.74 30.93 17.87
C ALA A 33 -13.25 31.02 16.42
N VAL A 34 -12.94 32.13 15.74
CA VAL A 34 -13.10 32.21 14.29
C VAL A 34 -12.06 31.27 13.65
N ASN A 35 -12.52 30.13 13.15
CA ASN A 35 -11.65 29.08 12.63
C ASN A 35 -11.19 29.40 11.19
N LEU A 36 -9.96 29.91 11.08
CA LEU A 36 -9.25 30.10 9.81
C LEU A 36 -8.13 29.06 9.60
N GLY A 37 -8.03 28.06 10.48
CA GLY A 37 -6.94 27.07 10.46
C GLY A 37 -7.24 25.87 9.56
N GLN A 38 -8.49 25.38 9.54
CA GLN A 38 -8.84 24.19 8.78
C GLN A 38 -9.20 24.51 7.33
N GLY A 39 -8.55 23.82 6.40
CA GLY A 39 -8.73 24.03 4.95
C GLY A 39 -9.99 23.39 4.36
N PHE A 40 -11.17 23.72 4.87
CA PHE A 40 -12.47 23.36 4.29
C PHE A 40 -13.34 24.60 4.05
N MET A 41 -14.30 24.49 3.14
CA MET A 41 -15.26 25.54 2.82
C MET A 41 -16.37 25.57 3.87
N ASN A 42 -16.63 26.74 4.47
CA ASN A 42 -17.72 26.94 5.44
C ASN A 42 -19.07 27.32 4.77
N PHE A 43 -19.15 27.16 3.46
CA PHE A 43 -20.33 27.41 2.63
C PHE A 43 -20.71 26.15 1.85
N PRO A 44 -21.97 26.01 1.40
CA PRO A 44 -22.41 24.82 0.68
C PRO A 44 -21.67 24.64 -0.66
N PRO A 45 -21.56 23.40 -1.16
CA PRO A 45 -21.11 23.13 -2.53
C PRO A 45 -22.03 23.78 -3.57
N PRO A 46 -21.61 23.90 -4.84
CA PRO A 46 -22.45 24.37 -5.93
C PRO A 46 -23.74 23.54 -6.09
N ASP A 47 -24.86 24.19 -6.40
CA ASP A 47 -26.18 23.55 -6.47
C ASP A 47 -26.24 22.34 -7.40
N PHE A 48 -25.58 22.42 -8.57
CA PHE A 48 -25.56 21.31 -9.53
C PHE A 48 -24.85 20.05 -8.99
N VAL A 49 -23.89 20.24 -8.07
CA VAL A 49 -23.17 19.13 -7.41
C VAL A 49 -24.09 18.51 -6.35
N VAL A 50 -24.77 19.35 -5.56
CA VAL A 50 -25.74 18.90 -4.55
C VAL A 50 -26.88 18.12 -5.21
N GLU A 51 -27.46 18.63 -6.29
CA GLU A 51 -28.55 17.97 -7.01
C GLU A 51 -28.11 16.63 -7.61
N ALA A 52 -26.90 16.57 -8.20
CA ALA A 52 -26.36 15.31 -8.71
C ALA A 52 -26.21 14.24 -7.61
N ALA A 53 -25.83 14.62 -6.38
CA ALA A 53 -25.78 13.70 -5.26
C ALA A 53 -27.18 13.26 -4.81
N ARG A 54 -28.17 14.16 -4.78
CA ARG A 54 -29.57 13.83 -4.47
C ARG A 54 -30.15 12.86 -5.48
N GLU A 55 -29.90 13.05 -6.76
CA GLU A 55 -30.31 12.12 -7.81
C GLU A 55 -29.60 10.77 -7.66
N ALA A 56 -28.30 10.76 -7.33
CA ALA A 56 -27.55 9.52 -7.20
C ALA A 56 -28.10 8.63 -6.07
N VAL A 57 -28.48 9.19 -4.91
CA VAL A 57 -28.96 8.37 -3.78
C VAL A 57 -30.32 7.72 -4.03
N THR A 58 -31.15 8.27 -4.93
CA THR A 58 -32.46 7.67 -5.26
C THR A 58 -32.35 6.51 -6.25
N ARG A 59 -31.19 6.34 -6.88
CA ARG A 59 -30.95 5.30 -7.89
C ARG A 59 -30.36 4.04 -7.27
N ASN A 60 -31.02 2.89 -7.45
CA ASN A 60 -30.56 1.63 -6.86
C ASN A 60 -29.14 1.22 -7.32
N ASP A 61 -28.78 1.45 -8.59
CA ASP A 61 -27.43 1.14 -9.13
C ASP A 61 -26.30 1.99 -8.52
N CYS A 62 -26.64 3.11 -7.87
CA CYS A 62 -25.69 3.97 -7.17
C CYS A 62 -25.47 3.55 -5.70
N ASN A 63 -26.35 2.71 -5.16
CA ASN A 63 -26.29 2.23 -3.77
C ASN A 63 -25.58 0.88 -3.63
N GLN A 64 -25.26 0.22 -4.75
CA GLN A 64 -24.56 -1.07 -4.79
C GLN A 64 -23.07 -0.88 -5.11
N TYR A 65 -22.29 -1.97 -4.96
CA TYR A 65 -20.87 -1.97 -5.29
C TYR A 65 -20.63 -1.45 -6.71
N SER A 66 -19.64 -0.55 -6.81
CA SER A 66 -19.13 -0.07 -8.08
C SER A 66 -17.93 -0.91 -8.51
N HIS A 67 -17.46 -0.70 -9.74
CA HIS A 67 -16.21 -1.32 -10.19
C HIS A 67 -15.05 -0.94 -9.23
N PRO A 68 -14.12 -1.86 -8.89
CA PRO A 68 -13.06 -1.60 -7.91
C PRO A 68 -12.17 -0.39 -8.21
N LYS A 69 -11.92 -0.10 -9.49
CA LYS A 69 -11.18 1.10 -9.94
C LYS A 69 -11.99 2.41 -9.83
N GLY A 70 -13.27 2.35 -9.47
CA GLY A 70 -14.21 3.46 -9.49
C GLY A 70 -15.33 3.31 -10.52
N ARG A 71 -16.44 4.02 -10.29
CA ARG A 71 -17.61 4.02 -11.20
C ARG A 71 -17.19 4.38 -12.63
N PRO A 72 -17.54 3.56 -13.66
CA PRO A 72 -17.16 3.84 -15.04
C PRO A 72 -17.54 5.24 -15.52
N ARG A 73 -18.75 5.73 -15.19
CA ARG A 73 -19.19 7.10 -15.55
C ARG A 73 -18.24 8.18 -15.00
N LEU A 74 -17.74 8.01 -13.77
CA LEU A 74 -16.81 8.96 -13.15
C LEU A 74 -15.43 8.89 -13.82
N ARG A 75 -14.89 7.68 -14.05
CA ARG A 75 -13.60 7.50 -14.75
C ARG A 75 -13.62 8.11 -16.15
N ASN A 76 -14.69 7.88 -16.91
CA ASN A 76 -14.89 8.50 -18.23
C ASN A 76 -14.98 10.04 -18.16
N ALA A 77 -15.67 10.60 -17.16
CA ALA A 77 -15.76 12.04 -16.97
C ALA A 77 -14.40 12.65 -16.61
N LEU A 78 -13.62 11.98 -15.76
CA LEU A 78 -12.26 12.38 -15.41
C LEU A 78 -11.35 12.33 -16.64
N ALA A 79 -11.30 11.20 -17.36
CA ALA A 79 -10.51 11.06 -18.58
C ALA A 79 -10.84 12.17 -19.59
N LYS A 80 -12.14 12.43 -19.85
CA LYS A 80 -12.59 13.51 -20.75
C LYS A 80 -12.16 14.90 -20.27
N SER A 81 -12.28 15.19 -18.96
CA SER A 81 -11.94 16.49 -18.38
C SER A 81 -10.43 16.75 -18.38
N TYR A 82 -9.63 15.71 -18.13
CA TYR A 82 -8.18 15.81 -17.98
C TYR A 82 -7.41 15.62 -19.29
N SER A 83 -7.96 14.92 -20.29
CA SER A 83 -7.26 14.70 -21.58
C SER A 83 -6.71 15.99 -22.21
N PRO A 84 -7.49 17.08 -22.33
CA PRO A 84 -6.96 18.34 -22.87
C PRO A 84 -5.87 18.96 -22.00
N LEU A 85 -5.93 18.77 -20.67
CA LEU A 85 -4.95 19.32 -19.72
C LEU A 85 -3.65 18.53 -19.72
N PHE A 86 -3.70 17.27 -20.12
CA PHE A 86 -2.54 16.40 -20.27
C PHE A 86 -1.98 16.39 -21.71
N ASN A 87 -2.59 17.14 -22.63
CA ASN A 87 -2.27 17.13 -24.06
C ASN A 87 -2.25 15.72 -24.68
N ARG A 88 -3.08 14.80 -24.16
CA ARG A 88 -3.20 13.42 -24.63
C ARG A 88 -4.59 12.87 -24.32
N THR A 89 -5.05 11.88 -25.08
CA THR A 89 -6.26 11.14 -24.73
C THR A 89 -5.94 10.19 -23.57
N LEU A 90 -6.62 10.38 -22.44
CA LEU A 90 -6.54 9.49 -21.29
C LEU A 90 -7.49 8.30 -21.47
N ASP A 91 -7.00 7.11 -21.22
CA ASP A 91 -7.81 5.89 -21.15
C ASP A 91 -8.41 5.74 -19.74
N PRO A 92 -9.75 5.81 -19.59
CA PRO A 92 -10.39 5.68 -18.29
C PRO A 92 -10.22 4.30 -17.64
N GLU A 93 -9.92 3.24 -18.40
CA GLU A 93 -9.76 1.88 -17.85
C GLU A 93 -8.34 1.60 -17.34
N THR A 94 -7.33 2.23 -17.95
CA THR A 94 -5.92 1.92 -17.69
C THR A 94 -5.15 3.06 -17.03
N GLU A 95 -5.58 4.31 -17.18
CA GLU A 95 -4.84 5.50 -16.74
C GLU A 95 -5.59 6.30 -15.67
N VAL A 96 -6.79 5.89 -15.24
CA VAL A 96 -7.59 6.58 -14.21
C VAL A 96 -8.13 5.60 -13.16
N VAL A 97 -7.83 5.87 -11.89
CA VAL A 97 -8.40 5.15 -10.74
C VAL A 97 -8.99 6.13 -9.75
N VAL A 98 -10.19 5.82 -9.23
CA VAL A 98 -10.88 6.60 -8.19
C VAL A 98 -10.51 6.04 -6.82
N THR A 99 -10.29 6.93 -5.86
CA THR A 99 -9.80 6.63 -4.52
C THR A 99 -10.70 7.28 -3.45
N ALA A 100 -10.55 6.86 -2.20
CA ALA A 100 -11.26 7.42 -1.05
C ALA A 100 -10.66 8.78 -0.61
N GLY A 101 -10.65 9.73 -1.55
CA GLY A 101 -9.96 11.00 -1.43
C GLY A 101 -8.52 10.92 -1.95
N ALA A 102 -7.91 12.09 -2.12
CA ALA A 102 -6.51 12.19 -2.52
C ALA A 102 -5.57 11.56 -1.49
N ASN A 103 -5.90 11.69 -0.21
CA ASN A 103 -5.13 11.13 0.89
C ASN A 103 -4.97 9.62 0.83
N GLU A 104 -6.08 8.89 0.64
CA GLU A 104 -6.03 7.44 0.50
C GLU A 104 -5.39 7.05 -0.84
N GLY A 105 -5.59 7.83 -1.90
CA GLY A 105 -4.87 7.62 -3.16
C GLY A 105 -3.35 7.69 -3.00
N ILE A 106 -2.85 8.70 -2.29
CA ILE A 106 -1.42 8.83 -1.96
C ILE A 106 -0.94 7.67 -1.07
N PHE A 107 -1.74 7.27 -0.07
CA PHE A 107 -1.46 6.10 0.74
C PHE A 107 -1.33 4.83 -0.13
N SER A 108 -2.25 4.62 -1.06
CA SER A 108 -2.24 3.50 -2.00
C SER A 108 -1.00 3.47 -2.89
N ILE A 109 -0.49 4.64 -3.33
CA ILE A 109 0.80 4.71 -4.04
C ILE A 109 1.93 4.24 -3.13
N PHE A 110 2.03 4.77 -1.90
CA PHE A 110 3.09 4.36 -0.98
C PHE A 110 3.01 2.87 -0.61
N ALA A 111 1.81 2.35 -0.36
CA ALA A 111 1.61 0.93 -0.09
C ALA A 111 1.96 0.03 -1.29
N GLY A 112 1.76 0.51 -2.52
CA GLY A 112 2.09 -0.23 -3.74
C GLY A 112 3.56 -0.14 -4.14
N TYR A 113 4.27 0.91 -3.74
CA TYR A 113 5.64 1.18 -4.18
C TYR A 113 6.69 1.13 -3.09
N LEU A 114 6.41 1.19 -1.79
CA LEU A 114 7.47 1.22 -0.78
C LEU A 114 7.80 -0.18 -0.24
N ASP A 115 9.10 -0.46 -0.19
CA ASP A 115 9.68 -1.54 0.60
C ASP A 115 10.32 -0.96 1.87
N GLN A 116 10.61 -1.82 2.86
CA GLN A 116 11.32 -1.40 4.08
C GLN A 116 12.64 -0.69 3.74
N GLY A 117 12.81 0.54 4.22
CA GLY A 117 13.99 1.36 3.98
C GLY A 117 13.98 2.15 2.67
N SER A 118 12.93 2.07 1.86
CA SER A 118 12.78 2.91 0.65
C SER A 118 12.75 4.38 1.05
N GLU A 119 13.55 5.22 0.40
CA GLU A 119 13.60 6.64 0.69
C GLU A 119 12.60 7.42 -0.19
N VAL A 120 11.85 8.32 0.44
CA VAL A 120 10.89 9.20 -0.22
C VAL A 120 11.28 10.65 0.05
N ILE A 121 11.57 11.39 -1.01
CA ILE A 121 12.00 12.78 -0.92
C ILE A 121 10.77 13.68 -0.80
N LEU A 122 10.73 14.47 0.26
CA LEU A 122 9.67 15.44 0.56
C LEU A 122 10.21 16.86 0.50
N MET A 123 9.44 17.74 -0.14
CA MET A 123 9.72 19.17 -0.16
C MET A 123 9.05 19.83 1.04
N GLU A 124 9.84 20.45 1.93
CA GLU A 124 9.28 21.14 3.11
C GLU A 124 8.88 22.59 2.77
N PRO A 125 7.83 23.13 3.40
CA PRO A 125 6.88 22.48 4.29
C PRO A 125 5.92 21.55 3.52
N PHE A 126 5.73 20.32 3.99
CA PHE A 126 4.90 19.31 3.31
C PHE A 126 3.49 19.20 3.92
N PHE A 127 2.56 18.58 3.19
CA PHE A 127 1.30 18.11 3.76
C PHE A 127 1.58 16.98 4.78
N ASP A 128 1.11 17.17 6.00
CA ASP A 128 1.44 16.37 7.19
C ASP A 128 1.28 14.87 6.98
N GLN A 129 0.22 14.45 6.29
CA GLN A 129 -0.10 13.04 6.09
C GLN A 129 0.96 12.25 5.28
N TYR A 130 1.82 12.93 4.51
CA TYR A 130 2.88 12.23 3.77
C TYR A 130 3.76 11.40 4.71
N ILE A 131 4.11 11.94 5.88
CA ILE A 131 4.99 11.29 6.86
C ILE A 131 4.40 9.99 7.36
N SER A 132 3.14 10.02 7.82
CA SER A 132 2.48 8.83 8.32
C SER A 132 2.33 7.78 7.23
N ASN A 133 1.99 8.18 6.00
CA ASN A 133 1.81 7.23 4.92
C ASN A 133 3.13 6.57 4.49
N ILE A 134 4.24 7.31 4.50
CA ILE A 134 5.57 6.78 4.16
C ILE A 134 6.04 5.80 5.25
N THR A 135 6.03 6.24 6.51
CA THR A 135 6.58 5.47 7.64
C THR A 135 5.73 4.24 7.97
N MET A 136 4.40 4.30 7.84
CA MET A 136 3.53 3.12 8.01
C MET A 136 3.83 2.02 7.00
N ASN A 137 4.33 2.38 5.81
CA ASN A 137 4.70 1.47 4.75
C ASN A 137 6.22 1.17 4.72
N GLY A 138 6.92 1.41 5.83
CA GLY A 138 8.34 1.06 6.00
C GLY A 138 9.31 2.01 5.28
N GLY A 139 8.82 3.07 4.66
CA GLY A 139 9.65 4.07 3.99
C GLY A 139 10.31 5.05 4.95
N VAL A 140 11.34 5.72 4.44
CA VAL A 140 12.13 6.73 5.15
C VAL A 140 11.93 8.08 4.47
N PRO A 141 11.27 9.07 5.12
CA PRO A 141 11.17 10.41 4.56
C PRO A 141 12.55 11.08 4.55
N VAL A 142 12.91 11.68 3.42
CA VAL A 142 14.13 12.46 3.23
C VAL A 142 13.73 13.88 2.86
N TYR A 143 14.18 14.86 3.64
CA TYR A 143 13.66 16.22 3.56
C TYR A 143 14.55 17.14 2.72
N CYS A 144 13.93 17.94 1.86
CA CYS A 144 14.57 19.03 1.12
C CYS A 144 13.70 20.30 1.21
N PRO A 145 14.13 21.34 1.93
CA PRO A 145 13.27 22.49 2.17
C PRO A 145 13.21 23.46 0.98
N ILE A 146 12.00 23.94 0.72
CA ILE A 146 11.74 25.12 -0.11
C ILE A 146 11.98 26.35 0.78
N ARG A 147 12.89 27.23 0.39
CA ARG A 147 13.28 28.39 1.20
C ARG A 147 12.81 29.70 0.58
N PRO A 148 12.40 30.68 1.40
CA PRO A 148 12.18 32.03 0.91
C PRO A 148 13.54 32.64 0.52
N VAL A 149 13.64 33.20 -0.69
CA VAL A 149 14.85 33.93 -1.12
C VAL A 149 14.69 35.45 -1.01
N GLY A 150 13.47 35.93 -0.77
CA GLY A 150 13.15 37.33 -0.51
C GLY A 150 13.18 37.72 0.97
N ASP A 151 12.83 38.98 1.24
CA ASP A 151 12.68 39.50 2.60
C ASP A 151 11.35 39.02 3.21
N ALA A 152 11.41 37.93 3.98
CA ALA A 152 10.23 37.33 4.62
C ALA A 152 9.55 38.22 5.69
N THR A 153 10.10 39.41 5.99
CA THR A 153 9.44 40.41 6.83
C THR A 153 8.47 41.32 6.06
N LYS A 154 8.40 41.18 4.74
CA LYS A 154 7.52 41.92 3.84
C LYS A 154 6.66 40.96 3.02
N ASP A 155 5.64 41.52 2.38
CA ASP A 155 4.86 40.81 1.37
C ASP A 155 5.79 40.31 0.25
N MET A 156 5.76 39.00 0.05
CA MET A 156 6.60 38.29 -0.90
C MET A 156 5.72 37.31 -1.68
N PRO A 157 5.82 37.25 -3.01
CA PRO A 157 5.06 36.29 -3.78
C PRO A 157 5.54 34.86 -3.48
N ALA A 158 4.63 33.89 -3.49
CA ALA A 158 4.96 32.48 -3.29
C ALA A 158 5.99 31.93 -4.31
N SER A 159 6.18 32.63 -5.44
CA SER A 159 7.21 32.31 -6.44
C SER A 159 8.65 32.53 -5.95
N GLU A 160 8.85 33.34 -4.90
CA GLU A 160 10.15 33.56 -4.22
C GLU A 160 10.46 32.50 -3.16
N TRP A 161 9.57 31.53 -2.95
CA TRP A 161 9.93 30.28 -2.28
C TRP A 161 10.56 29.35 -3.32
N LYS A 162 11.85 29.02 -3.14
CA LYS A 162 12.66 28.28 -4.10
C LYS A 162 13.17 26.98 -3.50
N ILE A 163 13.13 25.92 -4.31
CA ILE A 163 13.83 24.68 -4.04
C ILE A 163 15.25 24.81 -4.61
N ASP A 164 16.28 24.46 -3.83
CA ASP A 164 17.64 24.37 -4.36
C ASP A 164 17.80 23.01 -5.04
N ILE A 165 17.92 23.00 -6.37
CA ILE A 165 18.04 21.78 -7.17
C ILE A 165 19.31 20.99 -6.84
N LYS A 166 20.41 21.66 -6.46
CA LYS A 166 21.64 20.97 -6.05
C LYS A 166 21.47 20.31 -4.70
N GLU A 167 20.76 20.97 -3.78
CA GLU A 167 20.43 20.35 -2.50
C GLU A 167 19.48 19.17 -2.71
N LEU A 168 18.45 19.31 -3.54
CA LEU A 168 17.53 18.23 -3.88
C LEU A 168 18.28 17.02 -4.45
N GLU A 169 19.20 17.25 -5.39
CA GLU A 169 20.06 16.19 -5.93
C GLU A 169 20.94 15.54 -4.86
N SER A 170 21.50 16.31 -3.92
CA SER A 170 22.32 15.78 -2.82
C SER A 170 21.56 14.88 -1.85
N LYS A 171 20.21 14.96 -1.82
CA LYS A 171 19.35 14.09 -1.01
C LYS A 171 19.10 12.73 -1.67
N ILE A 172 19.38 12.58 -2.96
CA ILE A 172 19.12 11.35 -3.70
C ILE A 172 20.21 10.32 -3.40
N THR A 173 19.79 9.13 -2.98
CA THR A 173 20.66 7.97 -2.74
C THR A 173 20.19 6.76 -3.56
N PRO A 174 20.95 5.65 -3.60
CA PRO A 174 20.48 4.41 -4.21
C PRO A 174 19.19 3.82 -3.61
N ARG A 175 18.75 4.29 -2.43
CA ARG A 175 17.47 3.88 -1.81
C ARG A 175 16.31 4.81 -2.16
N SER A 176 16.57 5.97 -2.76
CA SER A 176 15.53 6.91 -3.18
C SER A 176 14.65 6.26 -4.24
N LYS A 177 13.33 6.28 -4.00
CA LYS A 177 12.33 5.64 -4.86
C LYS A 177 11.31 6.62 -5.40
N ILE A 178 10.94 7.62 -4.59
CA ILE A 178 9.85 8.55 -4.88
C ILE A 178 10.27 9.98 -4.54
N ILE A 179 9.91 10.95 -5.39
CA ILE A 179 9.83 12.37 -5.05
C ILE A 179 8.35 12.76 -4.95
N VAL A 180 7.96 13.41 -3.86
CA VAL A 180 6.62 14.02 -3.73
C VAL A 180 6.70 15.49 -4.11
N LEU A 181 5.98 15.85 -5.16
CA LEU A 181 5.76 17.22 -5.60
C LEU A 181 4.33 17.61 -5.26
N ASN A 182 4.13 18.73 -4.56
CA ASN A 182 2.80 19.28 -4.33
C ASN A 182 2.68 20.66 -5.00
N THR A 183 1.78 20.77 -5.98
CA THR A 183 1.57 22.02 -6.74
C THR A 183 0.13 22.11 -7.29
N PRO A 184 -0.60 23.22 -7.07
CA PRO A 184 -0.29 24.32 -6.16
C PRO A 184 -0.08 23.86 -4.72
N HIS A 185 0.97 24.41 -4.09
CA HIS A 185 1.58 23.88 -2.90
C HIS A 185 0.84 24.29 -1.63
N ASN A 186 0.53 23.34 -0.75
CA ASN A 186 0.05 23.58 0.62
C ASN A 186 1.23 23.40 1.60
N PRO A 187 1.55 24.38 2.47
CA PRO A 187 0.81 25.61 2.77
C PRO A 187 1.24 26.88 2.02
N ILE A 188 2.38 26.88 1.33
CA ILE A 188 2.98 28.12 0.75
C ILE A 188 2.04 28.84 -0.25
N GLY A 189 1.19 28.11 -0.98
CA GLY A 189 0.45 28.62 -2.13
C GLY A 189 1.30 28.74 -3.41
N LYS A 190 2.51 28.18 -3.42
CA LYS A 190 3.42 28.21 -4.57
C LYS A 190 2.87 27.35 -5.72
N VAL A 191 2.79 27.93 -6.90
CA VAL A 191 2.64 27.18 -8.16
C VAL A 191 4.03 27.01 -8.76
N PHE A 192 4.46 25.77 -8.94
CA PHE A 192 5.79 25.50 -9.51
C PHE A 192 5.82 25.91 -10.98
N SER A 193 6.87 26.64 -11.34
CA SER A 193 7.09 27.07 -12.73
C SER A 193 7.52 25.91 -13.61
N ARG A 194 7.28 26.01 -14.92
CA ARG A 194 7.74 25.01 -15.90
C ARG A 194 9.23 24.69 -15.74
N LYS A 195 10.08 25.71 -15.56
CA LYS A 195 11.53 25.53 -15.36
C LYS A 195 11.84 24.68 -14.13
N GLU A 196 11.22 24.97 -12.99
CA GLU A 196 11.41 24.18 -11.76
C GLU A 196 10.95 22.74 -11.95
N LEU A 197 9.83 22.52 -12.65
CA LEU A 197 9.33 21.17 -12.97
C LEU A 197 10.26 20.41 -13.93
N GLU A 198 10.86 21.07 -14.91
CA GLU A 198 11.86 20.50 -15.82
C GLU A 198 13.13 20.09 -15.05
N GLU A 199 13.60 20.92 -14.12
CA GLU A 199 14.77 20.62 -13.26
C GLU A 199 14.50 19.43 -12.33
N ILE A 200 13.33 19.39 -11.67
CA ILE A 200 12.91 18.25 -10.84
C ILE A 200 12.75 16.98 -11.68
N GLY A 201 12.12 17.10 -12.85
CA GLY A 201 11.92 16.00 -13.79
C GLY A 201 13.21 15.42 -14.34
N ALA A 202 14.22 16.26 -14.59
CA ALA A 202 15.54 15.83 -15.01
C ALA A 202 16.22 14.96 -13.93
N LEU A 203 16.12 15.36 -12.65
CA LEU A 203 16.62 14.54 -11.53
C LEU A 203 15.86 13.21 -11.42
N ALA A 204 14.52 13.24 -11.50
CA ALA A 204 13.71 12.03 -11.44
C ALA A 204 14.05 11.06 -12.58
N THR A 205 14.29 11.56 -13.79
CA THR A 205 14.73 10.74 -14.92
C THR A 205 16.13 10.17 -14.71
N LYS A 206 17.09 11.03 -14.34
CA LYS A 206 18.50 10.65 -14.12
C LYS A 206 18.65 9.55 -13.07
N HIS A 207 17.86 9.62 -11.99
CA HIS A 207 17.96 8.71 -10.85
C HIS A 207 16.86 7.63 -10.85
N ASN A 208 16.07 7.54 -11.92
CA ASN A 208 14.96 6.62 -12.07
C ASN A 208 13.96 6.63 -10.90
N LEU A 209 13.51 7.81 -10.51
CA LEU A 209 12.55 8.02 -9.43
C LEU A 209 11.12 8.09 -9.98
N LEU A 210 10.16 7.62 -9.18
CA LEU A 210 8.74 7.89 -9.37
C LEU A 210 8.42 9.30 -8.84
N ILE A 211 7.55 10.03 -9.52
CA ILE A 211 7.02 11.32 -9.08
C ILE A 211 5.58 11.10 -8.63
N ILE A 212 5.28 11.44 -7.38
CA ILE A 212 3.90 11.69 -6.95
C ILE A 212 3.65 13.18 -7.11
N SER A 213 2.80 13.56 -8.05
CA SER A 213 2.36 14.94 -8.23
C SER A 213 1.02 15.13 -7.53
N ASP A 214 1.04 15.61 -6.29
CA ASP A 214 -0.15 16.01 -5.54
C ASP A 214 -0.67 17.34 -6.09
N GLU A 215 -1.69 17.27 -6.94
CA GLU A 215 -2.26 18.39 -7.67
C GLU A 215 -3.74 18.62 -7.30
N VAL A 216 -4.11 18.39 -6.04
CA VAL A 216 -5.51 18.57 -5.58
C VAL A 216 -6.05 20.00 -5.74
N TYR A 217 -5.16 20.98 -5.92
CA TYR A 217 -5.47 22.39 -6.16
C TYR A 217 -5.28 22.82 -7.62
N ASP A 218 -5.17 21.89 -8.57
CA ASP A 218 -4.84 22.17 -9.98
C ASP A 218 -5.76 23.16 -10.72
N ARG A 219 -6.98 23.38 -10.22
CA ARG A 219 -7.93 24.37 -10.74
C ARG A 219 -8.02 25.65 -9.91
N LEU A 220 -7.29 25.72 -8.80
CA LEU A 220 -7.28 26.84 -7.85
C LEU A 220 -5.92 27.56 -7.91
N TYR A 221 -5.72 28.31 -8.98
CA TYR A 221 -4.57 29.18 -9.19
C TYR A 221 -5.06 30.56 -9.68
N PHE A 222 -4.23 31.58 -9.53
CA PHE A 222 -4.62 32.97 -9.78
C PHE A 222 -3.77 33.61 -10.87
N ASP A 223 -4.39 34.48 -11.66
CA ASP A 223 -3.71 35.21 -12.73
C ASP A 223 -2.53 36.04 -12.20
N PRO A 224 -1.44 36.17 -12.99
CA PRO A 224 -1.25 35.63 -14.34
C PRO A 224 -0.73 34.19 -14.36
N THR A 225 -0.67 33.52 -13.21
CA THR A 225 -0.06 32.19 -13.08
C THR A 225 -0.92 31.14 -13.76
N LYS A 226 -0.28 30.15 -14.39
CA LYS A 226 -0.96 28.96 -14.93
C LYS A 226 -0.36 27.70 -14.33
N HIS A 227 -1.22 26.80 -13.86
CA HIS A 227 -0.78 25.50 -13.38
C HIS A 227 -0.10 24.69 -14.49
N GLN A 228 1.07 24.14 -14.21
CA GLN A 228 1.82 23.26 -15.09
C GLN A 228 1.83 21.86 -14.48
N ARG A 229 1.66 20.83 -15.33
CA ARG A 229 1.67 19.43 -14.88
C ARG A 229 2.97 18.78 -15.26
N ILE A 230 3.71 18.30 -14.27
CA ILE A 230 5.01 17.66 -14.52
C ILE A 230 4.87 16.44 -15.44
N ALA A 231 3.76 15.71 -15.34
CA ALA A 231 3.43 14.57 -16.20
C ALA A 231 3.29 14.89 -17.70
N THR A 232 3.17 16.17 -18.08
CA THR A 232 3.07 16.61 -19.49
C THR A 232 4.41 17.01 -20.10
N LEU A 233 5.47 17.04 -19.30
CA LEU A 233 6.81 17.31 -19.79
C LEU A 233 7.40 16.03 -20.40
N ASP A 234 8.29 16.21 -21.37
CA ASP A 234 8.84 15.12 -22.17
C ASP A 234 9.48 14.03 -21.29
N GLY A 235 9.02 12.79 -21.46
CA GLY A 235 9.55 11.61 -20.77
C GLY A 235 9.17 11.47 -19.28
N LEU A 236 8.26 12.31 -18.77
CA LEU A 236 7.82 12.26 -17.37
C LEU A 236 6.47 11.57 -17.16
N TRP A 237 5.71 11.30 -18.21
CA TRP A 237 4.43 10.57 -18.11
C TRP A 237 4.62 9.19 -17.47
N GLU A 238 5.59 8.42 -17.95
CA GLU A 238 5.84 7.02 -17.57
C GLU A 238 6.30 6.84 -16.12
N ARG A 239 6.63 7.93 -15.44
CA ARG A 239 7.12 7.94 -14.05
C ARG A 239 6.34 8.89 -13.14
N THR A 240 5.19 9.40 -13.56
CA THR A 240 4.41 10.33 -12.73
C THR A 240 3.02 9.78 -12.44
N ILE A 241 2.64 9.76 -11.16
CA ILE A 241 1.25 9.57 -10.73
C ILE A 241 0.73 10.91 -10.24
N THR A 242 -0.25 11.46 -10.94
CA THR A 242 -0.91 12.73 -10.60
C THR A 242 -2.14 12.46 -9.75
N VAL A 243 -2.27 13.18 -8.63
CA VAL A 243 -3.35 13.00 -7.66
C VAL A 243 -4.32 14.18 -7.75
N GLY A 244 -5.62 13.91 -7.74
CA GLY A 244 -6.67 14.93 -7.67
C GLY A 244 -7.72 14.66 -6.59
N SER A 245 -8.53 15.67 -6.29
CA SER A 245 -9.55 15.61 -5.22
C SER A 245 -10.85 16.31 -5.60
N GLY A 246 -11.95 15.56 -5.62
CA GLY A 246 -13.28 16.12 -5.84
C GLY A 246 -13.68 17.09 -4.72
N GLY A 247 -13.25 16.80 -3.49
CA GLY A 247 -13.52 17.65 -2.34
C GLY A 247 -12.88 19.04 -2.45
N LYS A 248 -11.66 19.13 -3.00
CA LYS A 248 -11.00 20.42 -3.25
C LYS A 248 -11.52 21.12 -4.50
N THR A 249 -11.88 20.36 -5.54
CA THR A 249 -12.44 20.92 -6.78
C THR A 249 -13.84 21.50 -6.60
N PHE A 250 -14.71 20.86 -5.81
CA PHE A 250 -16.14 21.20 -5.74
C PHE A 250 -16.60 21.69 -4.36
N GLY A 251 -15.69 21.91 -3.41
CA GLY A 251 -16.04 22.30 -2.04
C GLY A 251 -16.74 21.20 -1.23
N THR A 252 -16.55 19.94 -1.61
CA THR A 252 -17.21 18.76 -1.01
C THR A 252 -16.24 17.91 -0.18
N THR A 253 -15.43 18.54 0.68
CA THR A 253 -14.32 17.86 1.41
C THR A 253 -14.76 16.62 2.21
N GLY A 254 -16.01 16.59 2.68
CA GLY A 254 -16.62 15.46 3.38
C GLY A 254 -17.02 14.26 2.50
N TRP A 255 -17.06 14.40 1.17
CA TRP A 255 -17.45 13.30 0.27
C TRP A 255 -16.34 12.27 0.04
N ARG A 256 -15.09 12.62 0.36
CA ARG A 256 -13.94 11.71 0.30
C ARG A 256 -13.77 11.01 -1.06
N ILE A 257 -13.87 11.76 -2.15
CA ILE A 257 -13.61 11.27 -3.51
C ILE A 257 -12.32 11.91 -4.05
N GLY A 258 -11.40 11.06 -4.51
CA GLY A 258 -10.16 11.46 -5.18
C GLY A 258 -9.88 10.57 -6.38
N TRP A 259 -8.79 10.82 -7.08
CA TRP A 259 -8.36 10.00 -8.20
C TRP A 259 -6.85 10.08 -8.42
N LEU A 260 -6.32 9.03 -9.05
CA LEU A 260 -4.97 8.91 -9.55
C LEU A 260 -5.02 8.86 -11.08
N ILE A 261 -4.15 9.64 -11.73
CA ILE A 261 -3.93 9.63 -13.18
C ILE A 261 -2.46 9.35 -13.43
N GLY A 262 -2.16 8.33 -14.21
CA GLY A 262 -0.77 7.96 -14.50
C GLY A 262 -0.66 6.71 -15.36
N PRO A 263 0.58 6.27 -15.64
CA PRO A 263 0.84 5.13 -16.48
C PRO A 263 0.39 3.83 -15.81
N LYS A 264 0.20 2.82 -16.66
CA LYS A 264 -0.32 1.45 -16.46
C LYS A 264 0.22 0.59 -15.31
N ALA A 265 0.91 1.10 -14.30
CA ALA A 265 1.47 0.27 -13.21
C ALA A 265 0.40 -0.46 -12.36
N LEU A 266 -0.88 -0.10 -12.46
CA LEU A 266 -2.02 -0.83 -11.89
C LEU A 266 -2.65 -1.88 -12.86
N GLU A 267 -2.19 -1.95 -14.12
CA GLU A 267 -2.72 -2.77 -15.21
C GLU A 267 -2.35 -4.25 -15.11
N ALA A 268 -1.17 -4.59 -14.55
CA ALA A 268 -0.69 -5.98 -14.53
C ALA A 268 -1.66 -6.97 -13.86
N VAL A 269 -2.36 -6.52 -12.81
CA VAL A 269 -3.37 -7.33 -12.11
C VAL A 269 -4.69 -7.39 -12.88
N ALA A 270 -5.12 -6.28 -13.51
CA ALA A 270 -6.36 -6.22 -14.29
C ALA A 270 -6.27 -7.03 -15.60
N VAL A 271 -5.18 -6.87 -16.35
CA VAL A 271 -4.86 -7.71 -17.52
C VAL A 271 -4.73 -9.18 -17.13
N GLY A 272 -4.19 -9.45 -15.94
CA GLY A 272 -4.16 -10.79 -15.35
C GLY A 272 -5.57 -11.39 -15.25
N PHE A 273 -6.55 -10.64 -14.73
CA PHE A 273 -7.94 -11.12 -14.61
C PHE A 273 -8.68 -11.18 -15.95
N GLU A 274 -8.53 -10.18 -16.82
CA GLU A 274 -9.19 -10.12 -18.13
C GLU A 274 -8.74 -11.26 -19.05
N GLN A 275 -7.46 -11.63 -19.01
CA GLN A 275 -6.90 -12.66 -19.87
C GLN A 275 -6.85 -14.04 -19.20
N ALA A 276 -7.10 -14.15 -17.90
CA ALA A 276 -6.97 -15.42 -17.19
C ALA A 276 -7.92 -16.49 -17.73
N ASP A 277 -9.17 -16.14 -18.03
CA ASP A 277 -10.17 -17.09 -18.55
C ASP A 277 -9.84 -17.50 -19.99
N GLU A 278 -9.56 -16.54 -20.87
CA GLU A 278 -9.18 -16.81 -22.27
C GLU A 278 -7.90 -17.65 -22.39
N ARG A 279 -6.93 -17.42 -21.50
CA ARG A 279 -5.66 -18.17 -21.47
C ARG A 279 -5.73 -19.46 -20.66
N GLY A 280 -6.89 -19.80 -20.08
CA GLY A 280 -7.05 -20.99 -19.24
C GLY A 280 -6.15 -20.99 -17.99
N PHE A 281 -5.77 -19.81 -17.49
CA PHE A 281 -4.82 -19.65 -16.39
C PHE A 281 -5.30 -20.33 -15.12
N PHE A 282 -6.53 -20.08 -14.67
CA PHE A 282 -7.05 -20.68 -13.42
C PHE A 282 -7.09 -22.20 -13.50
N GLY A 283 -7.52 -22.76 -14.64
CA GLY A 283 -7.53 -24.21 -14.87
C GLY A 283 -6.12 -24.81 -14.87
N SER A 284 -5.14 -24.16 -15.52
CA SER A 284 -3.75 -24.63 -15.51
C SER A 284 -3.09 -24.51 -14.13
N GLN A 285 -3.38 -23.43 -13.39
CA GLN A 285 -2.88 -23.22 -12.05
C GLN A 285 -3.43 -24.26 -11.07
N ILE A 286 -4.74 -24.56 -11.12
CA ILE A 286 -5.35 -25.62 -10.31
C ILE A 286 -4.66 -26.95 -10.59
N LYS A 287 -4.51 -27.35 -11.87
CA LYS A 287 -3.84 -28.61 -12.24
C LYS A 287 -2.38 -28.67 -11.76
N ALA A 288 -1.65 -27.56 -11.86
CA ALA A 288 -0.27 -27.48 -11.39
C ALA A 288 -0.19 -27.65 -9.86
N TYR A 289 -1.10 -27.04 -9.11
CA TYR A 289 -1.16 -27.19 -7.66
C TYR A 289 -1.70 -28.55 -7.21
N GLU A 290 -2.62 -29.17 -7.96
CA GLU A 290 -3.04 -30.57 -7.76
C GLU A 290 -1.86 -31.52 -7.92
N HIS A 291 -1.05 -31.36 -8.97
CA HIS A 291 0.16 -32.14 -9.17
C HIS A 291 1.13 -32.01 -7.98
N LYS A 292 1.41 -30.77 -7.54
CA LYS A 292 2.28 -30.49 -6.40
C LYS A 292 1.73 -31.03 -5.08
N ARG A 293 0.42 -30.93 -4.87
CA ARG A 293 -0.30 -31.51 -3.73
C ARG A 293 -0.09 -33.03 -3.70
N GLU A 294 -0.32 -33.70 -4.83
CA GLU A 294 -0.19 -35.16 -4.93
C GLU A 294 1.24 -35.64 -4.72
N LYS A 295 2.25 -34.92 -5.23
CA LYS A 295 3.67 -35.25 -4.97
C LYS A 295 3.95 -35.32 -3.47
N LEU A 296 3.52 -34.31 -2.71
CA LEU A 296 3.79 -34.26 -1.28
C LEU A 296 2.88 -35.23 -0.48
N LEU A 297 1.62 -35.40 -0.86
CA LEU A 297 0.72 -36.40 -0.26
C LEU A 297 1.19 -37.84 -0.47
N ALA A 298 1.79 -38.16 -1.62
CA ALA A 298 2.33 -39.49 -1.90
C ALA A 298 3.41 -39.89 -0.89
N VAL A 299 4.29 -38.96 -0.53
CA VAL A 299 5.35 -39.18 0.47
C VAL A 299 4.75 -39.49 1.84
N PHE A 300 3.77 -38.70 2.29
CA PHE A 300 3.15 -38.94 3.60
C PHE A 300 2.33 -40.24 3.62
N ARG A 301 1.69 -40.61 2.49
CA ARG A 301 1.04 -41.93 2.33
C ARG A 301 2.04 -43.07 2.44
N GLU A 302 3.19 -42.96 1.79
CA GLU A 302 4.26 -43.97 1.87
C GLU A 302 4.80 -44.11 3.30
N LEU A 303 4.89 -42.98 4.03
CA LEU A 303 5.28 -42.95 5.44
C LEU A 303 4.16 -43.44 6.39
N GLY A 304 2.93 -43.67 5.91
CA GLY A 304 1.80 -44.04 6.76
C GLY A 304 1.37 -42.94 7.74
N LEU A 305 1.71 -41.68 7.46
CA LEU A 305 1.31 -40.50 8.24
C LEU A 305 -0.05 -39.99 7.74
N PRO A 306 -1.10 -39.96 8.58
CA PRO A 306 -2.39 -39.43 8.17
C PRO A 306 -2.31 -37.94 7.84
N CYS A 307 -2.92 -37.53 6.73
CA CYS A 307 -2.99 -36.12 6.32
C CYS A 307 -4.45 -35.67 6.17
N THR A 308 -4.69 -34.40 6.46
CA THR A 308 -5.86 -33.69 5.93
C THR A 308 -5.58 -33.37 4.46
N ILE A 309 -6.31 -34.02 3.55
CA ILE A 309 -6.21 -33.74 2.11
C ILE A 309 -6.84 -32.35 1.87
N PRO A 310 -6.07 -31.35 1.43
CA PRO A 310 -6.60 -30.00 1.28
C PRO A 310 -7.48 -29.90 0.04
N GLU A 311 -8.72 -29.46 0.22
CA GLU A 311 -9.68 -29.16 -0.86
C GLU A 311 -9.35 -27.84 -1.60
N GLY A 312 -8.50 -27.00 -1.01
CA GLY A 312 -8.00 -25.76 -1.58
C GLY A 312 -6.78 -25.23 -0.83
N SER A 313 -6.29 -24.03 -1.19
CA SER A 313 -5.01 -23.47 -0.74
C SER A 313 -3.79 -24.27 -1.18
N TYR A 314 -2.63 -24.01 -0.57
CA TYR A 314 -1.37 -24.70 -0.85
C TYR A 314 -0.72 -25.30 0.39
N PHE A 315 -1.53 -25.66 1.40
CA PHE A 315 -1.05 -26.23 2.66
C PHE A 315 -1.61 -27.64 2.92
N ILE A 316 -0.80 -28.52 3.50
CA ILE A 316 -1.21 -29.84 4.00
C ILE A 316 -0.98 -29.87 5.51
N LEU A 317 -1.99 -30.30 6.27
CA LEU A 317 -1.83 -30.65 7.69
C LEU A 317 -1.58 -32.14 7.81
N VAL A 318 -0.46 -32.49 8.42
CA VAL A 318 -0.03 -33.88 8.63
C VAL A 318 -0.13 -34.20 10.11
N ASN A 319 -0.80 -35.28 10.46
CA ASN A 319 -0.77 -35.82 11.81
C ASN A 319 0.58 -36.49 12.06
N THR A 320 1.30 -35.95 13.03
CA THR A 320 2.66 -36.32 13.42
C THR A 320 2.72 -37.24 14.63
N ASP A 321 1.59 -37.74 15.14
CA ASP A 321 1.57 -38.53 16.38
C ASP A 321 2.37 -39.84 16.28
N LYS A 322 2.50 -40.40 15.08
CA LYS A 322 3.33 -41.60 14.82
C LYS A 322 4.83 -41.30 14.77
N ILE A 323 5.24 -40.03 14.68
CA ILE A 323 6.64 -39.63 14.61
C ILE A 323 7.23 -39.72 16.03
N GLN A 324 8.17 -40.64 16.23
CA GLN A 324 8.91 -40.86 17.45
C GLN A 324 10.19 -40.03 17.45
N VAL A 325 10.09 -38.81 17.97
CA VAL A 325 11.27 -38.04 18.35
C VAL A 325 12.01 -38.79 19.46
N PRO A 326 13.35 -38.98 19.38
CA PRO A 326 14.14 -39.59 20.44
C PRO A 326 13.91 -38.91 21.80
N LYS A 327 13.70 -39.70 22.86
CA LYS A 327 13.31 -39.20 24.20
C LYS A 327 14.38 -38.31 24.84
N ASP A 328 15.63 -38.51 24.47
CA ASP A 328 16.82 -37.79 24.93
C ASP A 328 17.22 -36.61 24.03
N TYR A 329 16.45 -36.33 22.98
CA TYR A 329 16.70 -35.21 22.08
C TYR A 329 16.61 -33.86 22.82
N GLN A 330 17.65 -33.04 22.68
CA GLN A 330 17.75 -31.76 23.38
C GLN A 330 17.02 -30.65 22.61
N PHE A 331 16.06 -30.01 23.28
CA PHE A 331 15.32 -28.88 22.74
C PHE A 331 15.72 -27.58 23.45
N PRO A 332 15.74 -26.43 22.75
CA PRO A 332 15.85 -25.13 23.40
C PRO A 332 14.77 -24.93 24.47
N ASP A 333 15.14 -24.33 25.61
CA ASP A 333 14.26 -24.16 26.79
C ASP A 333 12.90 -23.54 26.47
N LEU A 334 12.88 -22.60 25.52
CA LEU A 334 11.67 -21.91 25.10
C LEU A 334 10.60 -22.86 24.53
N LEU A 335 10.99 -23.97 23.89
CA LEU A 335 10.06 -24.91 23.26
C LEU A 335 9.34 -25.80 24.27
N TRP A 336 9.84 -25.94 25.49
CA TRP A 336 9.15 -26.65 26.57
C TRP A 336 7.93 -25.88 27.09
N LYS A 337 7.90 -24.57 26.88
CA LYS A 337 6.74 -23.71 27.20
C LYS A 337 5.69 -23.67 26.08
N ARG A 338 5.92 -24.40 24.98
CA ARG A 338 5.03 -24.46 23.81
C ARG A 338 4.42 -25.86 23.66
N PRO A 339 3.31 -26.00 22.93
CA PRO A 339 2.68 -27.30 22.65
C PRO A 339 3.61 -28.27 21.90
N LYS A 340 3.24 -29.55 21.86
CA LYS A 340 4.08 -30.65 21.37
C LYS A 340 4.57 -30.46 19.93
N ASP A 341 3.71 -29.97 19.05
CA ASP A 341 4.01 -29.70 17.63
C ASP A 341 5.20 -28.75 17.40
N PHE A 342 5.46 -27.80 18.30
CA PHE A 342 6.65 -26.94 18.23
C PHE A 342 7.95 -27.75 18.29
N ARG A 343 8.02 -28.72 19.20
CA ARG A 343 9.18 -29.60 19.34
C ARG A 343 9.29 -30.55 18.16
N THR A 344 8.17 -31.11 17.69
CA THR A 344 8.15 -31.97 16.50
C THR A 344 8.62 -31.21 15.24
N CYS A 345 8.09 -30.02 14.97
CA CYS A 345 8.50 -29.19 13.82
C CYS A 345 9.96 -28.73 13.92
N TYR A 346 10.45 -28.41 15.13
CA TYR A 346 11.86 -28.10 15.36
C TYR A 346 12.77 -29.29 15.02
N TRP A 347 12.42 -30.48 15.52
CA TRP A 347 13.16 -31.71 15.25
C TRP A 347 13.14 -32.08 13.76
N LEU A 348 11.99 -32.00 13.10
CA LEU A 348 11.87 -32.18 11.64
C LEU A 348 12.81 -31.24 10.87
N THR A 349 12.88 -29.98 11.29
CA THR A 349 13.74 -28.98 10.64
C THR A 349 15.21 -29.33 10.80
N LYS A 350 15.64 -29.71 12.01
CA LYS A 350 17.05 -29.97 12.34
C LYS A 350 17.54 -31.30 11.79
N GLU A 351 16.79 -32.38 12.00
CA GLU A 351 17.26 -33.75 11.77
C GLU A 351 16.82 -34.31 10.42
N ILE A 352 15.59 -34.00 10.01
CA ILE A 352 15.07 -34.43 8.71
C ILE A 352 15.48 -33.44 7.62
N GLY A 353 15.71 -32.17 7.98
CA GLY A 353 16.06 -31.10 7.04
C GLY A 353 14.85 -30.56 6.30
N VAL A 354 13.65 -30.68 6.89
CA VAL A 354 12.40 -30.17 6.30
C VAL A 354 11.65 -29.35 7.35
N CYS A 355 11.50 -28.06 7.08
CA CYS A 355 10.80 -27.14 7.97
C CYS A 355 9.29 -27.24 7.77
N ALA A 356 8.57 -27.37 8.88
CA ALA A 356 7.12 -27.31 8.96
C ALA A 356 6.70 -26.29 10.03
N ILE A 357 5.44 -25.84 9.95
CA ILE A 357 4.90 -24.86 10.91
C ILE A 357 4.01 -25.58 11.93
N PRO A 358 4.22 -25.35 13.25
CA PRO A 358 3.34 -25.87 14.29
C PRO A 358 1.98 -25.13 14.25
N PRO A 359 0.87 -25.81 13.93
CA PRO A 359 -0.42 -25.18 13.79
C PRO A 359 -0.97 -24.62 15.11
N THR A 360 -0.48 -25.04 16.28
CA THR A 360 -0.95 -24.48 17.56
C THR A 360 -0.61 -23.00 17.77
N GLU A 361 0.29 -22.42 16.97
CA GLU A 361 0.48 -20.96 16.90
C GLU A 361 -0.79 -20.24 16.41
N PHE A 362 -1.64 -20.94 15.64
CA PHE A 362 -2.91 -20.43 15.13
C PHE A 362 -4.10 -20.73 16.06
N TYR A 363 -3.85 -21.25 17.27
CA TYR A 363 -4.87 -21.57 18.26
C TYR A 363 -4.70 -20.74 19.52
N SER A 364 -5.83 -20.35 20.13
CA SER A 364 -5.83 -19.84 21.51
C SER A 364 -5.36 -20.95 22.47
N LYS A 365 -4.68 -20.56 23.56
CA LYS A 365 -4.10 -21.50 24.53
C LYS A 365 -5.02 -22.67 24.93
N PRO A 366 -6.31 -22.47 25.28
CA PRO A 366 -7.20 -23.58 25.66
C PRO A 366 -7.44 -24.60 24.53
N ASN A 367 -7.35 -24.18 23.27
CA ASN A 367 -7.69 -25.00 22.11
C ASN A 367 -6.46 -25.61 21.42
N GLN A 368 -5.24 -25.33 21.89
CA GLN A 368 -4.00 -25.85 21.28
C GLN A 368 -3.95 -27.39 21.28
N VAL A 369 -4.62 -28.04 22.24
CA VAL A 369 -4.75 -29.52 22.31
C VAL A 369 -5.36 -30.14 21.06
N LEU A 370 -6.14 -29.38 20.27
CA LEU A 370 -6.77 -29.86 19.04
C LEU A 370 -5.75 -30.09 17.91
N ALA A 371 -4.61 -29.40 17.95
CA ALA A 371 -3.65 -29.36 16.84
C ALA A 371 -2.21 -29.70 17.25
N GLU A 372 -1.94 -30.00 18.52
CA GLU A 372 -0.58 -30.25 19.03
C GLU A 372 0.11 -31.50 18.47
N ASN A 373 -0.64 -32.35 17.77
CA ASN A 373 -0.13 -33.51 17.04
C ASN A 373 -0.04 -33.29 15.53
N PHE A 374 -0.14 -32.05 15.04
CA PHE A 374 -0.09 -31.76 13.61
C PHE A 374 1.10 -30.90 13.23
N ALA A 375 1.49 -30.96 11.96
CA ALA A 375 2.45 -30.06 11.34
C ALA A 375 1.92 -29.58 9.99
N ARG A 376 2.04 -28.27 9.69
CA ARG A 376 1.60 -27.68 8.42
C ARG A 376 2.77 -27.56 7.45
N PHE A 377 2.63 -28.17 6.27
CA PHE A 377 3.58 -28.09 5.16
C PHE A 377 2.97 -27.26 4.03
N ALA A 378 3.80 -26.53 3.28
CA ALA A 378 3.37 -25.75 2.12
C ALA A 378 3.94 -26.33 0.82
N PHE A 379 3.10 -26.55 -0.20
CA PHE A 379 3.50 -27.16 -1.47
C PHE A 379 3.56 -26.17 -2.65
N CYS A 380 3.44 -24.87 -2.38
CA CYS A 380 3.67 -23.77 -3.33
C CYS A 380 5.17 -23.58 -3.67
N LYS A 381 5.84 -24.64 -4.12
CA LYS A 381 7.28 -24.69 -4.43
C LYS A 381 7.55 -25.28 -5.81
N THR A 382 8.79 -25.17 -6.29
CA THR A 382 9.21 -25.85 -7.53
C THR A 382 9.22 -27.36 -7.33
N ASP A 383 9.17 -28.11 -8.42
CA ASP A 383 9.11 -29.57 -8.34
C ASP A 383 10.40 -30.15 -7.76
N GLU A 384 11.55 -29.55 -8.06
CA GLU A 384 12.87 -29.93 -7.51
C GLU A 384 12.90 -29.73 -5.99
N THR A 385 12.28 -28.65 -5.50
CA THR A 385 12.18 -28.40 -4.07
C THR A 385 11.28 -29.45 -3.40
N LEU A 386 10.16 -29.81 -4.04
CA LEU A 386 9.26 -30.84 -3.52
C LEU A 386 9.90 -32.24 -3.57
N ASP A 387 10.71 -32.55 -4.58
CA ASP A 387 11.44 -33.81 -4.67
C ASP A 387 12.54 -33.90 -3.61
N ALA A 388 13.31 -32.83 -3.41
CA ALA A 388 14.30 -32.77 -2.34
C ALA A 388 13.64 -32.85 -0.94
N ALA A 389 12.46 -32.25 -0.78
CA ALA A 389 11.68 -32.39 0.45
C ALA A 389 11.16 -33.83 0.61
N ALA A 390 10.67 -34.46 -0.45
CA ALA A 390 10.20 -35.84 -0.47
C ALA A 390 11.31 -36.81 -0.05
N GLU A 391 12.48 -36.73 -0.69
CA GLU A 391 13.64 -37.55 -0.37
C GLU A 391 14.05 -37.43 1.10
N ARG A 392 14.08 -36.19 1.61
CA ARG A 392 14.41 -35.92 3.02
C ARG A 392 13.34 -36.45 3.97
N LEU A 393 12.05 -36.23 3.68
CA LEU A 393 10.94 -36.72 4.48
C LEU A 393 10.94 -38.24 4.59
N LEU A 394 11.39 -38.98 3.56
CA LEU A 394 11.48 -40.44 3.62
C LEU A 394 12.45 -40.96 4.71
N LYS A 395 13.37 -40.13 5.21
CA LYS A 395 14.20 -40.47 6.40
C LYS A 395 13.35 -40.70 7.65
N LEU A 396 12.12 -40.19 7.69
CA LEU A 396 11.17 -40.44 8.78
C LEU A 396 10.80 -41.91 8.94
N LYS A 397 11.02 -42.78 7.94
CA LYS A 397 10.77 -44.22 8.08
C LYS A 397 11.45 -44.83 9.31
N ALA A 398 12.64 -44.33 9.67
CA ALA A 398 13.37 -44.80 10.85
C ALA A 398 12.75 -44.35 12.20
N PHE A 399 11.79 -43.43 12.16
CA PHE A 399 11.20 -42.76 13.32
C PHE A 399 9.69 -42.90 13.37
N ILE A 400 9.07 -43.72 12.53
CA ILE A 400 7.61 -43.93 12.52
C ILE A 400 7.28 -45.22 13.27
N LYS A 401 6.29 -45.15 14.16
CA LYS A 401 5.76 -46.29 14.90
C LYS A 401 4.92 -47.24 14.04
#